data_AF-A0A0G4H3F1-F1
#
_entry.id   AF-A0A0G4H3F1-F1
#
_cell.length_a   1.000
_cell.length_b   1.000
_cell.length_c   1.000
_cell.angle_alpha   90.00
_cell.angle_beta   90.00
_cell.angle_gamma   90.00
#
_symmetry.space_group_name_H-M   'P 1'
#
loop_
_entity.id
_entity.type
_entity.pdbx_description
1 polymer ?
#
loop_
_entity_poly.entity_id
_entity_poly.type
_entity_poly.pdbx_seq_one_letter_code
_entity_poly.pdbx_strand_id
1 'polypeptide(L)'
;MRAGMDAGYEDEKNHDVLPAAGPHPSISRAAEEISVGVSCEICTEDCEAMESTADNPSPQAVLAKAGKLFDAISTKEAYDQAVQERGLDAVENEITAALSDICHLMASASDPQLRSEAIFQLIRLLSIKHLEGTIEQKAVNTDGLVAVLVDLLRCEATYVQARAAQTLGMLAVRHAAVVDAGAVQPLVQLLSSSDGDVRNEAIWALGNIAAGTSEQTPAIVDAGGIPPLIQLLSSPDEDGRTAAIGALNNITVASTTCRDAVLVAGVLEPLLTAMRGSGNVTVLEWGCQLLGNLWRVSENSPLPVPLAELAPFVPLLANLVAAPEQDESVVRSALAALADFGRLCMDAAQGTDADRDVLVECGAVASMKALLESADLWKVKAVGCAIVLFITGGYTGSTTPHRQAVIDGGLVPLLVDTAAAASGEAALGLKEMAAQAIGNIAMGSQQQTEYVVECGGVQPLCDLLQAAENLRNIQSTLAVLKEILSAGREKQANEGLPDNPYSTLVEQAGGVDKIVELQTHNDMNIAAQASLFLLNRFPARVDLHRLEALFEAGVIQVGPVHPGGGGDDQATHVGDDNSDGDSDIAGEGNGAVDGHLQGDSGEEER
;
A
#
# COMPACT_ATOMS: atom_id res chain seq x y z
N MET A 1 19.33 0.23 1.97
CA MET A 1 17.98 0.86 2.08
C MET A 1 16.79 -0.07 1.78
N ARG A 2 16.49 -0.44 0.52
CA ARG A 2 15.27 -1.19 0.16
C ARG A 2 15.18 -2.60 0.79
N ALA A 3 16.26 -3.38 0.70
CA ALA A 3 16.38 -4.68 1.36
C ALA A 3 16.19 -4.63 2.89
N GLY A 4 16.47 -3.49 3.54
CA GLY A 4 16.22 -3.30 4.97
C GLY A 4 14.74 -3.10 5.32
N MET A 5 13.92 -2.62 4.37
CA MET A 5 12.45 -2.60 4.52
C MET A 5 11.82 -3.95 4.16
N ASP A 6 12.42 -4.69 3.22
CA ASP A 6 11.90 -5.96 2.70
C ASP A 6 12.17 -7.16 3.63
N ALA A 7 13.32 -7.17 4.32
CA ALA A 7 13.75 -8.26 5.23
C ALA A 7 12.81 -8.54 6.42
N GLY A 8 11.74 -7.74 6.60
CA GLY A 8 10.71 -7.97 7.62
C GLY A 8 9.29 -8.04 7.07
N TYR A 9 9.12 -8.15 5.74
CA TYR A 9 7.83 -8.14 5.03
C TYR A 9 7.55 -9.39 4.17
N GLU A 10 8.56 -10.25 3.95
CA GLU A 10 8.42 -11.41 3.07
C GLU A 10 7.74 -12.64 3.72
N ASP A 11 7.52 -12.66 5.04
CA ASP A 11 7.03 -13.85 5.76
C ASP A 11 5.52 -14.16 5.60
N GLU A 12 4.72 -13.33 4.91
CA GLU A 12 3.25 -13.52 4.83
C GLU A 12 2.66 -13.56 3.40
N LYS A 13 3.48 -13.61 2.35
CA LYS A 13 2.97 -13.63 0.95
C LYS A 13 2.73 -15.03 0.40
N ASN A 14 1.92 -15.83 1.09
CA ASN A 14 1.41 -17.10 0.58
C ASN A 14 -0.13 -17.16 0.72
N HIS A 15 -0.83 -16.40 -0.12
CA HIS A 15 -2.29 -16.49 -0.22
C HIS A 15 -2.72 -16.46 -1.69
N ASP A 16 -2.82 -17.64 -2.31
CA ASP A 16 -3.52 -17.86 -3.60
C ASP A 16 -5.05 -17.67 -3.48
N VAL A 17 -5.55 -17.27 -2.30
CA VAL A 17 -6.97 -17.01 -2.02
C VAL A 17 -7.07 -15.73 -1.20
N LEU A 18 -7.70 -14.70 -1.77
CA LEU A 18 -8.01 -13.45 -1.05
C LEU A 18 -8.97 -13.73 0.10
N PRO A 19 -8.89 -13.00 1.23
CA PRO A 19 -9.87 -13.15 2.29
C PRO A 19 -11.27 -12.83 1.75
N ALA A 20 -12.25 -13.68 2.08
CA ALA A 20 -13.66 -13.41 1.79
C ALA A 20 -14.07 -12.04 2.36
N ALA A 21 -15.12 -11.44 1.80
CA ALA A 21 -15.51 -10.07 2.13
C ALA A 21 -15.91 -9.91 3.61
N GLY A 22 -14.95 -9.54 4.48
CA GLY A 22 -15.13 -9.12 5.87
C GLY A 22 -16.05 -10.00 6.75
N PRO A 23 -16.34 -9.57 7.99
CA PRO A 23 -17.45 -10.14 8.74
C PRO A 23 -18.77 -9.82 8.00
N HIS A 24 -19.55 -10.85 7.69
CA HIS A 24 -20.83 -10.69 7.00
C HIS A 24 -21.81 -9.86 7.87
N PRO A 25 -22.48 -8.83 7.31
CA PRO A 25 -23.30 -7.84 8.06
C PRO A 25 -24.29 -8.48 9.04
N SER A 26 -24.89 -9.59 8.63
CA SER A 26 -25.93 -10.30 9.37
C SER A 26 -25.43 -11.39 10.34
N ILE A 27 -24.11 -11.60 10.55
CA ILE A 27 -23.60 -12.67 11.46
C ILE A 27 -24.08 -12.47 12.90
N SER A 28 -24.27 -11.22 13.36
CA SER A 28 -24.85 -10.93 14.67
C SER A 28 -26.28 -11.46 14.80
N ARG A 29 -27.06 -11.50 13.71
CA ARG A 29 -28.49 -11.81 13.71
C ARG A 29 -28.78 -13.25 13.30
N ALA A 30 -28.01 -13.79 12.34
CA ALA A 30 -28.06 -15.20 11.95
C ALA A 30 -27.52 -16.12 13.06
N ALA A 31 -26.51 -15.70 13.84
CA ALA A 31 -26.08 -16.45 15.03
C ALA A 31 -27.16 -16.46 16.12
N GLU A 32 -27.96 -15.40 16.25
CA GLU A 32 -29.17 -15.39 17.10
C GLU A 32 -30.28 -16.28 16.53
N GLU A 33 -30.54 -16.30 15.22
CA GLU A 33 -31.56 -17.19 14.61
C GLU A 33 -31.14 -18.67 14.56
N ILE A 34 -29.84 -18.96 14.57
CA ILE A 34 -29.29 -20.33 14.66
C ILE A 34 -29.20 -20.78 16.13
N SER A 35 -28.95 -19.87 17.08
CA SER A 35 -28.85 -20.18 18.52
C SER A 35 -30.19 -20.13 19.26
N VAL A 36 -31.11 -19.27 18.84
CA VAL A 36 -32.50 -19.28 19.28
C VAL A 36 -33.18 -20.24 18.32
N GLY A 37 -33.48 -21.45 18.77
CA GLY A 37 -34.37 -22.35 18.04
C GLY A 37 -35.76 -21.72 17.93
N VAL A 38 -35.90 -20.72 17.06
CA VAL A 38 -37.18 -20.12 16.68
C VAL A 38 -37.91 -21.20 15.91
N SER A 39 -38.58 -22.04 16.68
CA SER A 39 -39.72 -22.79 16.19
C SER A 39 -40.64 -21.75 15.59
N CYS A 40 -40.84 -21.80 14.27
CA CYS A 40 -41.88 -21.05 13.60
C CYS A 40 -43.23 -21.60 14.11
N GLU A 41 -43.67 -21.14 15.28
CA GLU A 41 -45.04 -21.27 15.74
C GLU A 41 -45.88 -20.28 14.93
N ILE A 42 -46.22 -20.63 13.67
CA ILE A 42 -47.44 -20.28 12.94
C ILE A 42 -47.37 -21.07 11.64
N CYS A 43 -47.97 -22.27 11.64
CA CYS A 43 -48.61 -22.98 10.52
C CYS A 43 -48.85 -24.45 10.95
N THR A 44 -49.59 -24.69 12.04
CA THR A 44 -50.06 -26.04 12.37
C THR A 44 -51.52 -26.29 12.06
N GLU A 45 -52.32 -25.29 11.66
CA GLU A 45 -53.75 -25.53 11.40
C GLU A 45 -54.21 -24.79 10.14
N ASP A 46 -54.84 -25.57 9.26
CA ASP A 46 -55.65 -25.18 8.09
C ASP A 46 -54.94 -24.76 6.79
N CYS A 47 -54.46 -25.76 6.04
CA CYS A 47 -54.54 -25.81 4.57
C CYS A 47 -54.37 -27.25 4.05
N GLU A 48 -55.21 -28.18 4.53
CA GLU A 48 -55.43 -29.45 3.83
C GLU A 48 -56.32 -29.18 2.62
N ALA A 49 -55.71 -29.05 1.43
CA ALA A 49 -56.20 -29.58 0.15
C ALA A 49 -55.58 -28.81 -1.03
N MET A 50 -54.42 -29.27 -1.52
CA MET A 50 -54.10 -29.24 -2.96
C MET A 50 -53.22 -30.46 -3.30
N GLU A 51 -53.45 -30.99 -4.49
CA GLU A 51 -53.29 -32.39 -4.87
C GLU A 51 -51.85 -32.92 -4.85
N SER A 52 -51.71 -34.09 -4.23
CA SER A 52 -50.54 -34.97 -4.35
C SER A 52 -50.67 -35.81 -5.62
N THR A 53 -49.78 -35.59 -6.57
CA THR A 53 -49.45 -36.57 -7.61
C THR A 53 -48.06 -37.11 -7.32
N ALA A 54 -47.89 -38.42 -7.47
CA ALA A 54 -46.75 -39.22 -7.01
C ALA A 54 -45.34 -38.79 -7.49
N ASP A 55 -45.22 -37.76 -8.33
CA ASP A 55 -43.96 -37.26 -8.88
C ASP A 55 -43.54 -35.86 -8.36
N ASN A 56 -44.30 -35.22 -7.45
CA ASN A 56 -43.89 -33.94 -6.86
C ASN A 56 -44.19 -33.86 -5.35
N PRO A 57 -43.16 -33.85 -4.46
CA PRO A 57 -43.37 -33.72 -3.02
C PRO A 57 -44.02 -32.37 -2.66
N SER A 58 -44.84 -32.33 -1.62
CA SER A 58 -45.42 -31.06 -1.16
C SER A 58 -44.31 -30.10 -0.69
N PRO A 59 -44.50 -28.77 -0.79
CA PRO A 59 -43.54 -27.78 -0.31
C PRO A 59 -43.03 -28.06 1.11
N GLN A 60 -43.95 -28.39 2.04
CA GLN A 60 -43.62 -28.70 3.42
C GLN A 60 -42.80 -30.00 3.55
N ALA A 61 -43.04 -30.99 2.69
CA ALA A 61 -42.27 -32.23 2.69
C ALA A 61 -40.83 -31.98 2.23
N VAL A 62 -40.62 -31.13 1.22
CA VAL A 62 -39.27 -30.71 0.77
C VAL A 62 -38.51 -30.02 1.90
N LEU A 63 -39.13 -29.02 2.54
CA LEU A 63 -38.51 -28.28 3.62
C LEU A 63 -38.17 -29.17 4.83
N ALA A 64 -39.11 -30.05 5.22
CA ALA A 64 -38.88 -31.00 6.31
C ALA A 64 -37.77 -32.00 6.00
N LYS A 65 -37.67 -32.45 4.73
CA LYS A 65 -36.60 -33.37 4.29
C LYS A 65 -35.24 -32.68 4.30
N ALA A 66 -35.15 -31.44 3.81
CA ALA A 66 -33.92 -30.64 3.85
C ALA A 66 -33.45 -30.36 5.29
N GLY A 67 -34.40 -30.01 6.18
CA GLY A 67 -34.09 -29.79 7.59
C GLY A 67 -33.55 -31.04 8.29
N LYS A 68 -34.20 -32.20 8.07
CA LYS A 68 -33.71 -33.49 8.60
C LYS A 68 -32.34 -33.87 8.07
N LEU A 69 -32.09 -33.61 6.78
CA LEU A 69 -30.78 -33.82 6.20
C LEU A 69 -29.75 -32.96 6.92
N PHE A 70 -29.97 -31.64 7.02
CA PHE A 70 -29.07 -30.74 7.73
C PHE A 70 -28.77 -31.25 9.14
N ASP A 71 -29.79 -31.59 9.94
CA ASP A 71 -29.57 -32.07 11.31
C ASP A 71 -28.68 -33.32 11.35
N ALA A 72 -28.85 -34.23 10.38
CA ALA A 72 -28.06 -35.45 10.26
C ALA A 72 -26.60 -35.23 9.78
N ILE A 73 -26.29 -34.08 9.17
CA ILE A 73 -24.94 -33.79 8.64
C ILE A 73 -24.34 -32.49 9.17
N SER A 74 -24.96 -31.84 10.15
CA SER A 74 -24.57 -30.49 10.62
C SER A 74 -23.25 -30.49 11.41
N THR A 75 -22.94 -31.59 12.10
CA THR A 75 -21.68 -31.79 12.80
C THR A 75 -20.84 -32.86 12.10
N LYS A 76 -19.52 -32.78 12.27
CA LYS A 76 -18.59 -33.74 11.68
C LYS A 76 -18.87 -35.16 12.18
N GLU A 77 -19.19 -35.31 13.47
CA GLU A 77 -19.53 -36.59 14.07
C GLU A 77 -20.81 -37.18 13.47
N ALA A 78 -21.85 -36.36 13.29
CA ALA A 78 -23.11 -36.81 12.70
C ALA A 78 -22.94 -37.20 11.23
N TYR A 79 -22.16 -36.41 10.48
CA TYR A 79 -21.79 -36.71 9.11
C TYR A 79 -20.99 -38.02 9.00
N ASP A 80 -19.94 -38.19 9.79
CA ASP A 80 -19.10 -39.39 9.80
C ASP A 80 -19.92 -40.64 10.15
N GLN A 81 -20.85 -40.52 11.11
CA GLN A 81 -21.79 -41.59 11.45
C GLN A 81 -22.75 -41.90 10.29
N ALA A 82 -23.33 -40.87 9.67
CA ALA A 82 -24.20 -41.04 8.51
C ALA A 82 -23.49 -41.73 7.34
N VAL A 83 -22.23 -41.38 7.09
CA VAL A 83 -21.37 -42.00 6.07
C VAL A 83 -21.04 -43.45 6.45
N GLN A 84 -20.80 -43.73 7.74
CA GLN A 84 -20.55 -45.10 8.21
C GLN A 84 -21.78 -46.01 8.07
N GLU A 85 -22.97 -45.49 8.37
CA GLU A 85 -24.22 -46.26 8.35
C GLU A 85 -24.76 -46.48 6.93
N ARG A 86 -24.66 -45.47 6.06
CA ARG A 86 -25.34 -45.44 4.74
C ARG A 86 -24.38 -45.44 3.55
N GLY A 87 -23.10 -45.12 3.78
CA GLY A 87 -22.09 -44.94 2.74
C GLY A 87 -21.98 -43.49 2.26
N LEU A 88 -20.77 -43.09 1.82
CA LEU A 88 -20.46 -41.74 1.34
C LEU A 88 -21.34 -41.35 0.15
N ASP A 89 -21.40 -42.21 -0.87
CA ASP A 89 -22.20 -41.96 -2.09
C ASP A 89 -23.68 -41.73 -1.77
N ALA A 90 -24.22 -42.43 -0.77
CA ALA A 90 -25.62 -42.26 -0.37
C ALA A 90 -25.86 -40.88 0.25
N VAL A 91 -25.00 -40.46 1.18
CA VAL A 91 -25.08 -39.13 1.82
C VAL A 91 -24.88 -38.02 0.79
N GLU A 92 -23.94 -38.16 -0.12
CA GLU A 92 -23.71 -37.18 -1.18
C GLU A 92 -24.88 -37.10 -2.18
N ASN A 93 -25.52 -38.22 -2.51
CA ASN A 93 -26.72 -38.25 -3.34
C ASN A 93 -27.92 -37.62 -2.63
N GLU A 94 -28.06 -37.80 -1.31
CA GLU A 94 -29.10 -37.12 -0.52
C GLU A 94 -28.92 -35.60 -0.51
N ILE A 95 -27.68 -35.12 -0.38
CA ILE A 95 -27.36 -33.68 -0.50
C ILE A 95 -27.76 -33.18 -1.89
N THR A 96 -27.34 -33.87 -2.95
CA THR A 96 -27.64 -33.47 -4.34
C THR A 96 -29.16 -33.46 -4.60
N ALA A 97 -29.89 -34.47 -4.11
CA ALA A 97 -31.34 -34.53 -4.22
C ALA A 97 -32.03 -33.39 -3.44
N ALA A 98 -31.56 -33.07 -2.23
CA ALA A 98 -32.10 -31.96 -1.44
C ALA A 98 -31.87 -30.61 -2.14
N LEU A 99 -30.70 -30.38 -2.74
CA LEU A 99 -30.41 -29.18 -3.52
C LEU A 99 -31.35 -29.03 -4.73
N SER A 100 -31.62 -30.14 -5.44
CA SER A 100 -32.58 -30.16 -6.55
C SER A 100 -34.02 -29.90 -6.10
N ASP A 101 -34.46 -30.56 -5.02
CA ASP A 101 -35.80 -30.38 -4.44
C ASP A 101 -36.00 -28.91 -3.99
N ILE A 102 -35.00 -28.32 -3.33
CA ILE A 102 -35.00 -26.91 -2.90
C ILE A 102 -35.04 -25.98 -4.12
N CYS A 103 -34.22 -26.24 -5.15
CA CYS A 103 -34.21 -25.47 -6.40
C CYS A 103 -35.60 -25.45 -7.06
N HIS A 104 -36.23 -26.62 -7.22
CA HIS A 104 -37.57 -26.73 -7.76
C HIS A 104 -38.61 -25.98 -6.92
N LEU A 105 -38.51 -26.04 -5.59
CA LEU A 105 -39.42 -25.30 -4.72
C LEU A 105 -39.23 -23.77 -4.86
N MET A 106 -37.99 -23.29 -4.89
CA MET A 106 -37.69 -21.86 -5.12
C MET A 106 -38.27 -21.36 -6.45
N ALA A 107 -38.16 -22.15 -7.51
CA ALA A 107 -38.62 -21.80 -8.84
C ALA A 107 -40.15 -21.84 -8.99
N SER A 108 -40.81 -22.84 -8.39
CA SER A 108 -42.23 -23.13 -8.63
C SER A 108 -43.18 -22.50 -7.61
N ALA A 109 -42.72 -22.22 -6.38
CA ALA A 109 -43.57 -21.64 -5.35
C ALA A 109 -44.07 -20.25 -5.81
N SER A 110 -45.36 -19.99 -5.67
CA SER A 110 -45.93 -18.65 -5.89
C SER A 110 -45.87 -17.78 -4.64
N ASP A 111 -45.87 -18.39 -3.46
CA ASP A 111 -45.75 -17.73 -2.17
C ASP A 111 -44.30 -17.32 -1.88
N PRO A 112 -44.01 -16.01 -1.72
CA PRO A 112 -42.68 -15.53 -1.38
C PRO A 112 -42.15 -16.09 -0.04
N GLN A 113 -43.03 -16.43 0.91
CA GLN A 113 -42.61 -17.02 2.18
C GLN A 113 -42.04 -18.43 1.98
N LEU A 114 -42.70 -19.25 1.16
CA LEU A 114 -42.20 -20.58 0.81
C LEU A 114 -40.87 -20.51 0.04
N ARG A 115 -40.72 -19.54 -0.87
CA ARG A 115 -39.43 -19.30 -1.55
C ARG A 115 -38.35 -18.95 -0.54
N SER A 116 -38.64 -18.06 0.39
CA SER A 116 -37.69 -17.62 1.41
C SER A 116 -37.27 -18.76 2.33
N GLU A 117 -38.19 -19.64 2.73
CA GLU A 117 -37.90 -20.81 3.54
C GLU A 117 -37.06 -21.84 2.78
N ALA A 118 -37.32 -22.02 1.48
CA ALA A 118 -36.49 -22.85 0.62
C ALA A 118 -35.04 -22.32 0.52
N ILE A 119 -34.87 -21.01 0.30
CA ILE A 119 -33.53 -20.38 0.29
C ILE A 119 -32.85 -20.55 1.66
N PHE A 120 -33.60 -20.43 2.75
CA PHE A 120 -33.05 -20.62 4.10
C PHE A 120 -32.52 -22.03 4.33
N GLN A 121 -33.23 -23.07 3.87
CA GLN A 121 -32.71 -24.43 3.94
C GLN A 121 -31.42 -24.60 3.11
N LEU A 122 -31.32 -23.94 1.96
CA LEU A 122 -30.09 -23.91 1.17
C LEU A 122 -28.94 -23.22 1.92
N ILE A 123 -29.18 -22.05 2.52
CA ILE A 123 -28.18 -21.33 3.34
C ILE A 123 -27.69 -22.20 4.49
N ARG A 124 -28.59 -22.91 5.19
CA ARG A 124 -28.22 -23.84 6.27
C ARG A 124 -27.25 -24.90 5.77
N LEU A 125 -27.54 -25.55 4.64
CA LEU A 125 -26.66 -26.56 4.05
C LEU A 125 -25.30 -25.95 3.66
N LEU A 126 -25.29 -24.80 3.00
CA LEU A 126 -24.05 -24.11 2.62
C LEU A 126 -23.21 -23.65 3.83
N SER A 127 -23.82 -23.51 5.00
CA SER A 127 -23.14 -23.08 6.24
C SER A 127 -22.46 -24.22 7.01
N ILE A 128 -22.49 -25.45 6.50
CA ILE A 128 -21.88 -26.61 7.17
C ILE A 128 -20.35 -26.57 7.00
N LYS A 129 -19.65 -26.07 8.03
CA LYS A 129 -18.19 -25.81 8.00
C LYS A 129 -17.32 -26.99 7.57
N HIS A 130 -17.66 -28.21 7.97
CA HIS A 130 -16.83 -29.38 7.65
C HIS A 130 -17.08 -29.93 6.23
N LEU A 131 -18.06 -29.36 5.50
CA LEU A 131 -18.38 -29.66 4.10
C LEU A 131 -18.19 -28.42 3.20
N GLU A 132 -17.51 -27.39 3.69
CA GLU A 132 -17.19 -26.17 2.94
C GLU A 132 -16.45 -26.50 1.64
N GLY A 133 -16.88 -25.88 0.54
CA GLY A 133 -16.49 -26.18 -0.84
C GLY A 133 -17.20 -27.39 -1.46
N THR A 134 -17.66 -28.37 -0.67
CA THR A 134 -18.33 -29.57 -1.22
C THR A 134 -19.78 -29.28 -1.58
N ILE A 135 -20.52 -28.64 -0.66
CA ILE A 135 -21.94 -28.36 -0.87
C ILE A 135 -22.11 -27.23 -1.90
N GLU A 136 -21.25 -26.22 -1.87
CA GLU A 136 -21.19 -25.12 -2.82
C GLU A 136 -20.97 -25.64 -4.24
N GLN A 137 -19.99 -26.55 -4.42
CA GLN A 137 -19.74 -27.18 -5.71
C GLN A 137 -20.94 -27.98 -6.20
N LYS A 138 -21.60 -28.75 -5.32
CA LYS A 138 -22.82 -29.49 -5.67
C LYS A 138 -24.00 -28.55 -5.99
N ALA A 139 -24.14 -27.44 -5.28
CA ALA A 139 -25.19 -26.45 -5.52
C ALA A 139 -25.00 -25.75 -6.87
N VAL A 140 -23.76 -25.38 -7.21
CA VAL A 140 -23.41 -24.83 -8.54
C VAL A 140 -23.66 -25.85 -9.66
N ASN A 141 -23.41 -27.14 -9.41
CA ASN A 141 -23.66 -28.22 -10.37
C ASN A 141 -25.15 -28.61 -10.46
N THR A 142 -26.02 -28.07 -9.60
CA THR A 142 -27.45 -28.36 -9.64
C THR A 142 -28.10 -27.51 -10.74
N ASP A 143 -28.65 -28.18 -11.75
CA ASP A 143 -29.26 -27.52 -12.91
C ASP A 143 -30.26 -26.42 -12.50
N GLY A 144 -30.01 -25.22 -12.99
CA GLY A 144 -30.89 -24.05 -12.80
C GLY A 144 -30.83 -23.39 -11.42
N LEU A 145 -30.14 -23.95 -10.43
CA LEU A 145 -30.14 -23.41 -9.06
C LEU A 145 -29.64 -21.96 -9.00
N VAL A 146 -28.48 -21.70 -9.60
CA VAL A 146 -27.89 -20.35 -9.63
C VAL A 146 -28.77 -19.38 -10.44
N ALA A 147 -29.33 -19.84 -11.57
CA ALA A 147 -30.22 -19.02 -12.41
C ALA A 147 -31.50 -18.61 -11.65
N VAL A 148 -32.11 -19.55 -10.90
CA VAL A 148 -33.28 -19.26 -10.04
C VAL A 148 -32.93 -18.22 -8.98
N LEU A 149 -31.77 -18.33 -8.33
CA LEU A 149 -31.33 -17.32 -7.36
C LEU A 149 -31.16 -15.93 -8.01
N VAL A 150 -30.58 -15.87 -9.22
CA VAL A 150 -30.46 -14.61 -9.99
C VAL A 150 -31.82 -14.02 -10.34
N ASP A 151 -32.79 -14.84 -10.72
CA ASP A 151 -34.16 -14.38 -10.97
C ASP A 151 -34.83 -13.84 -9.70
N LEU A 152 -34.57 -14.46 -8.54
CA LEU A 152 -35.11 -14.05 -7.25
C LEU A 152 -34.54 -12.72 -6.73
N LEU A 153 -33.41 -12.24 -7.25
CA LEU A 153 -32.93 -10.87 -7.00
C LEU A 153 -33.92 -9.80 -7.46
N ARG A 154 -34.83 -10.13 -8.39
CA ARG A 154 -35.88 -9.23 -8.90
C ARG A 154 -37.23 -9.42 -8.21
N CYS A 155 -37.29 -10.24 -7.15
CA CYS A 155 -38.52 -10.46 -6.40
C CYS A 155 -38.99 -9.17 -5.72
N GLU A 156 -40.30 -8.91 -5.67
CA GLU A 156 -40.84 -7.74 -4.93
C GLU A 156 -40.62 -7.85 -3.42
N ALA A 157 -40.51 -9.07 -2.89
CA ALA A 157 -40.32 -9.31 -1.46
C ALA A 157 -38.83 -9.13 -1.09
N THR A 158 -38.53 -8.07 -0.34
CA THR A 158 -37.14 -7.70 0.01
C THR A 158 -36.41 -8.78 0.80
N TYR A 159 -37.09 -9.50 1.69
CA TYR A 159 -36.50 -10.62 2.43
C TYR A 159 -36.15 -11.83 1.53
N VAL A 160 -36.82 -11.99 0.39
CA VAL A 160 -36.44 -12.99 -0.63
C VAL A 160 -35.22 -12.49 -1.40
N GLN A 161 -35.21 -11.22 -1.80
CA GLN A 161 -34.06 -10.61 -2.49
C GLN A 161 -32.78 -10.69 -1.64
N ALA A 162 -32.88 -10.34 -0.35
CA ALA A 162 -31.74 -10.38 0.58
C ALA A 162 -31.17 -11.79 0.72
N ARG A 163 -32.03 -12.80 0.97
CA ARG A 163 -31.57 -14.21 1.06
C ARG A 163 -31.00 -14.73 -0.26
N ALA A 164 -31.57 -14.33 -1.40
CA ALA A 164 -31.04 -14.69 -2.71
C ALA A 164 -29.65 -14.08 -2.94
N ALA A 165 -29.47 -12.79 -2.63
CA ALA A 165 -28.18 -12.11 -2.71
C ALA A 165 -27.13 -12.76 -1.79
N GLN A 166 -27.51 -13.04 -0.53
CA GLN A 166 -26.67 -13.76 0.43
C GLN A 166 -26.21 -15.11 -0.14
N THR A 167 -27.16 -15.91 -0.64
CA THR A 167 -26.85 -17.25 -1.16
C THR A 167 -25.91 -17.17 -2.37
N LEU A 168 -26.12 -16.23 -3.28
CA LEU A 168 -25.21 -15.97 -4.39
C LEU A 168 -23.82 -15.57 -3.90
N GLY A 169 -23.74 -14.73 -2.86
CA GLY A 169 -22.49 -14.35 -2.21
C GLY A 169 -21.73 -15.54 -1.62
N MET A 170 -22.44 -16.50 -0.99
CA MET A 170 -21.82 -17.73 -0.47
C MET A 170 -21.24 -18.60 -1.58
N LEU A 171 -21.92 -18.67 -2.73
CA LEU A 171 -21.47 -19.46 -3.88
C LEU A 171 -20.34 -18.76 -4.68
N ALA A 172 -20.29 -17.42 -4.64
CA ALA A 172 -19.39 -16.62 -5.47
C ALA A 172 -17.90 -16.77 -5.15
N VAL A 173 -17.56 -17.03 -3.88
CA VAL A 173 -16.16 -17.05 -3.39
C VAL A 173 -15.28 -18.04 -4.16
N ARG A 174 -15.84 -19.17 -4.63
CA ARG A 174 -15.08 -20.28 -5.22
C ARG A 174 -15.51 -20.64 -6.65
N HIS A 175 -16.58 -20.04 -7.15
CA HIS A 175 -17.22 -20.51 -8.39
C HIS A 175 -17.59 -19.36 -9.33
N ALA A 176 -17.00 -19.37 -10.53
CA ALA A 176 -17.31 -18.45 -11.62
C ALA A 176 -18.77 -18.53 -12.10
N ALA A 177 -19.46 -19.65 -11.83
CA ALA A 177 -20.83 -19.88 -12.24
C ALA A 177 -21.83 -18.80 -11.81
N VAL A 178 -21.59 -18.11 -10.69
CA VAL A 178 -22.40 -16.96 -10.26
C VAL A 178 -22.30 -15.80 -11.25
N VAL A 179 -21.10 -15.53 -11.76
CA VAL A 179 -20.84 -14.51 -12.77
C VAL A 179 -21.39 -14.96 -14.12
N ASP A 180 -21.16 -16.21 -14.51
CA ASP A 180 -21.64 -16.79 -15.78
C ASP A 180 -23.18 -16.78 -15.89
N ALA A 181 -23.87 -16.93 -14.75
CA ALA A 181 -25.33 -16.84 -14.66
C ALA A 181 -25.87 -15.39 -14.75
N GLY A 182 -25.01 -14.38 -14.86
CA GLY A 182 -25.39 -12.98 -15.00
C GLY A 182 -25.84 -12.30 -13.70
N ALA A 183 -25.35 -12.77 -12.54
CA ALA A 183 -25.73 -12.22 -11.23
C ALA A 183 -25.22 -10.80 -10.97
N VAL A 184 -24.13 -10.37 -11.62
CA VAL A 184 -23.42 -9.13 -11.31
C VAL A 184 -24.31 -7.89 -11.53
N GLN A 185 -24.96 -7.76 -12.70
CA GLN A 185 -25.75 -6.57 -13.01
C GLN A 185 -26.95 -6.39 -12.05
N PRO A 186 -27.75 -7.44 -11.73
CA PRO A 186 -28.78 -7.34 -10.68
C PRO A 186 -28.21 -6.96 -9.31
N LEU A 187 -27.08 -7.55 -8.88
CA LEU A 187 -26.46 -7.20 -7.60
C LEU A 187 -26.02 -5.73 -7.55
N VAL A 188 -25.44 -5.22 -8.64
CA VAL A 188 -25.09 -3.79 -8.77
C VAL A 188 -26.34 -2.90 -8.67
N GLN A 189 -27.47 -3.31 -9.26
CA GLN A 189 -28.74 -2.56 -9.14
C GLN A 189 -29.24 -2.53 -7.69
N LEU A 190 -29.09 -3.62 -6.93
CA LEU A 190 -29.51 -3.72 -5.53
C LEU A 190 -28.67 -2.85 -4.58
N LEU A 191 -27.50 -2.35 -4.99
CA LEU A 191 -26.73 -1.36 -4.22
C LEU A 191 -27.51 -0.06 -3.97
N SER A 192 -28.49 0.26 -4.83
CA SER A 192 -29.37 1.42 -4.68
C SER A 192 -30.69 1.10 -3.95
N SER A 193 -30.82 -0.10 -3.38
CA SER A 193 -32.04 -0.49 -2.64
C SER A 193 -32.28 0.41 -1.43
N SER A 194 -33.54 0.80 -1.23
CA SER A 194 -33.97 1.49 0.00
C SER A 194 -33.96 0.56 1.21
N ASP A 195 -34.04 -0.74 1.00
CA ASP A 195 -33.96 -1.76 2.04
C ASP A 195 -32.48 -2.02 2.40
N GLY A 196 -32.14 -1.84 3.67
CA GLY A 196 -30.77 -1.96 4.17
C GLY A 196 -30.22 -3.39 4.09
N ASP A 197 -31.05 -4.38 4.40
CA ASP A 197 -30.63 -5.78 4.38
C ASP A 197 -30.34 -6.21 2.94
N VAL A 198 -31.24 -5.90 2.00
CA VAL A 198 -31.02 -6.20 0.56
C VAL A 198 -29.74 -5.55 0.04
N ARG A 199 -29.52 -4.29 0.40
CA ARG A 199 -28.34 -3.54 -0.03
C ARG A 199 -27.06 -4.15 0.55
N ASN A 200 -27.05 -4.49 1.83
CA ASN A 200 -25.89 -5.05 2.52
C ASN A 200 -25.53 -6.45 2.01
N GLU A 201 -26.53 -7.29 1.76
CA GLU A 201 -26.31 -8.61 1.14
C GLU A 201 -25.79 -8.48 -0.30
N ALA A 202 -26.25 -7.48 -1.06
CA ALA A 202 -25.73 -7.21 -2.40
C ALA A 202 -24.27 -6.72 -2.38
N ILE A 203 -23.90 -5.84 -1.44
CA ILE A 203 -22.52 -5.40 -1.24
C ILE A 203 -21.63 -6.59 -0.89
N TRP A 204 -22.07 -7.41 0.07
CA TRP A 204 -21.31 -8.58 0.51
C TRP A 204 -21.12 -9.60 -0.61
N ALA A 205 -22.16 -9.88 -1.39
CA ALA A 205 -22.09 -10.76 -2.55
C ALA A 205 -21.10 -10.25 -3.61
N LEU A 206 -21.11 -8.96 -3.93
CA LEU A 206 -20.14 -8.35 -4.86
C LEU A 206 -18.71 -8.40 -4.31
N GLY A 207 -18.52 -8.20 -2.99
CA GLY A 207 -17.22 -8.35 -2.35
C GLY A 207 -16.66 -9.77 -2.43
N ASN A 208 -17.52 -10.79 -2.36
CA ASN A 208 -17.12 -12.18 -2.54
C ASN A 208 -16.85 -12.54 -4.01
N ILE A 209 -17.59 -11.96 -4.95
CA ILE A 209 -17.27 -12.08 -6.38
C ILE A 209 -15.88 -11.47 -6.64
N ALA A 210 -15.55 -10.33 -6.01
CA ALA A 210 -14.23 -9.71 -6.12
C ALA A 210 -13.12 -10.50 -5.43
N ALA A 211 -13.42 -11.24 -4.36
CA ALA A 211 -12.46 -12.08 -3.64
C ALA A 211 -12.16 -13.42 -4.35
N GLY A 212 -12.98 -13.80 -5.34
CA GLY A 212 -12.85 -15.06 -6.07
C GLY A 212 -11.70 -15.05 -7.09
N THR A 213 -11.92 -15.62 -8.28
CA THR A 213 -10.90 -15.67 -9.32
C THR A 213 -10.68 -14.28 -9.96
N SER A 214 -9.46 -14.02 -10.42
CA SER A 214 -9.10 -12.75 -11.08
C SER A 214 -9.93 -12.44 -12.32
N GLU A 215 -10.59 -13.44 -12.92
CA GLU A 215 -11.50 -13.30 -14.06
C GLU A 215 -12.90 -12.76 -13.66
N GLN A 216 -13.28 -12.83 -12.38
CA GLN A 216 -14.59 -12.38 -11.89
C GLN A 216 -14.64 -10.89 -11.60
N THR A 217 -13.53 -10.30 -11.12
CA THR A 217 -13.48 -8.88 -10.73
C THR A 217 -13.77 -7.91 -11.89
N PRO A 218 -13.23 -8.11 -13.12
CA PRO A 218 -13.55 -7.26 -14.27
C PRO A 218 -15.04 -7.17 -14.56
N ALA A 219 -15.82 -8.23 -14.32
CA ALA A 219 -17.27 -8.21 -14.53
C ALA A 219 -17.98 -7.18 -13.64
N ILE A 220 -17.49 -6.95 -12.41
CA ILE A 220 -18.02 -5.90 -11.51
C ILE A 220 -17.73 -4.51 -12.08
N VAL A 221 -16.52 -4.32 -12.63
CA VAL A 221 -16.09 -3.06 -13.25
C VAL A 221 -16.94 -2.77 -14.49
N ASP A 222 -17.08 -3.76 -15.37
CA ASP A 222 -17.85 -3.67 -16.62
C ASP A 222 -19.34 -3.42 -16.37
N ALA A 223 -19.89 -3.96 -15.27
CA ALA A 223 -21.26 -3.71 -14.83
C ALA A 223 -21.48 -2.33 -14.20
N GLY A 224 -20.41 -1.54 -14.01
CA GLY A 224 -20.47 -0.21 -13.39
C GLY A 224 -20.65 -0.25 -11.87
N GLY A 225 -20.14 -1.29 -11.20
CA GLY A 225 -20.29 -1.48 -9.75
C GLY A 225 -19.48 -0.53 -8.87
N ILE A 226 -18.38 0.04 -9.38
CA ILE A 226 -17.47 0.88 -8.59
C ILE A 226 -18.14 2.17 -8.05
N PRO A 227 -18.79 3.02 -8.87
CA PRO A 227 -19.33 4.28 -8.36
C PRO A 227 -20.40 4.11 -7.26
N PRO A 228 -21.36 3.17 -7.36
CA PRO A 228 -22.29 2.88 -6.27
C PRO A 228 -21.60 2.40 -4.98
N LEU A 229 -20.55 1.57 -5.09
CA LEU A 229 -19.76 1.13 -3.93
C LEU A 229 -19.06 2.33 -3.26
N ILE A 230 -18.48 3.24 -4.03
CA ILE A 230 -17.86 4.47 -3.51
C ILE A 230 -18.91 5.36 -2.81
N GLN A 231 -20.12 5.48 -3.36
CA GLN A 231 -21.20 6.25 -2.72
C GLN A 231 -21.55 5.71 -1.33
N LEU A 232 -21.47 4.39 -1.13
CA LEU A 232 -21.78 3.73 0.14
C LEU A 232 -20.74 4.01 1.24
N LEU A 233 -19.55 4.51 0.92
CA LEU A 233 -18.58 4.96 1.93
C LEU A 233 -19.12 6.13 2.77
N SER A 234 -20.07 6.90 2.22
CA SER A 234 -20.75 7.99 2.93
C SER A 234 -22.06 7.56 3.60
N SER A 235 -22.40 6.27 3.57
CA SER A 235 -23.62 5.75 4.19
C SER A 235 -23.57 5.91 5.72
N PRO A 236 -24.68 6.28 6.39
CA PRO A 236 -24.77 6.26 7.84
C PRO A 236 -24.73 4.83 8.41
N ASP A 237 -25.11 3.83 7.60
CA ASP A 237 -25.04 2.41 7.94
C ASP A 237 -23.58 1.94 7.97
N GLU A 238 -23.10 1.63 9.16
CA GLU A 238 -21.71 1.25 9.42
C GLU A 238 -21.34 -0.12 8.86
N ASP A 239 -22.27 -1.08 8.90
CA ASP A 239 -22.04 -2.42 8.36
C ASP A 239 -21.98 -2.36 6.82
N GLY A 240 -22.92 -1.64 6.20
CA GLY A 240 -22.91 -1.39 4.77
C GLY A 240 -21.67 -0.62 4.31
N ARG A 241 -21.24 0.39 5.08
CA ARG A 241 -20.01 1.15 4.81
C ARG A 241 -18.77 0.26 4.89
N THR A 242 -18.68 -0.58 5.92
CA THR A 242 -17.57 -1.54 6.10
C THR A 242 -17.50 -2.54 4.95
N ALA A 243 -18.65 -3.13 4.60
CA ALA A 243 -18.74 -4.08 3.50
C ALA A 243 -18.36 -3.43 2.15
N ALA A 244 -18.72 -2.16 1.93
CA ALA A 244 -18.37 -1.45 0.71
C ALA A 244 -16.86 -1.19 0.60
N ILE A 245 -16.20 -0.81 1.70
CA ILE A 245 -14.73 -0.65 1.74
C ILE A 245 -14.05 -2.01 1.49
N GLY A 246 -14.54 -3.09 2.11
CA GLY A 246 -14.03 -4.44 1.88
C GLY A 246 -14.19 -4.91 0.42
N ALA A 247 -15.35 -4.64 -0.20
CA ALA A 247 -15.58 -4.97 -1.61
C ALA A 247 -14.63 -4.19 -2.54
N LEU A 248 -14.45 -2.87 -2.31
CA LEU A 248 -13.49 -2.07 -3.06
C LEU A 248 -12.06 -2.56 -2.85
N ASN A 249 -11.68 -2.93 -1.63
CA ASN A 249 -10.36 -3.50 -1.35
C ASN A 249 -10.11 -4.75 -2.21
N ASN A 250 -11.05 -5.70 -2.23
CA ASN A 250 -10.92 -6.91 -3.02
C ASN A 250 -10.81 -6.61 -4.52
N ILE A 251 -11.59 -5.63 -5.02
CA ILE A 251 -11.49 -5.16 -6.41
C ILE A 251 -10.08 -4.63 -6.71
N THR A 252 -9.49 -3.83 -5.81
CA THR A 252 -8.15 -3.24 -6.03
C THR A 252 -7.01 -4.26 -6.01
N VAL A 253 -7.17 -5.39 -5.33
CA VAL A 253 -6.13 -6.44 -5.28
C VAL A 253 -6.06 -7.24 -6.57
N ALA A 254 -7.17 -7.36 -7.31
CA ALA A 254 -7.26 -8.24 -8.47
C ALA A 254 -6.33 -7.85 -9.63
N SER A 255 -6.18 -6.55 -9.92
CA SER A 255 -5.28 -6.06 -10.98
C SER A 255 -5.03 -4.55 -10.87
N THR A 256 -3.96 -4.07 -11.50
CA THR A 256 -3.68 -2.64 -11.64
C THR A 256 -4.79 -1.90 -12.39
N THR A 257 -5.40 -2.53 -13.40
CA THR A 257 -6.56 -1.97 -14.13
C THR A 257 -7.75 -1.74 -13.20
N CYS A 258 -8.04 -2.68 -12.29
CA CYS A 258 -9.14 -2.53 -11.33
C CYS A 258 -8.82 -1.46 -10.29
N ARG A 259 -7.58 -1.43 -9.77
CA ARG A 259 -7.09 -0.35 -8.90
C ARG A 259 -7.28 1.03 -9.55
N ASP A 260 -6.85 1.17 -10.80
CA ASP A 260 -6.94 2.44 -11.53
C ASP A 260 -8.39 2.84 -11.81
N ALA A 261 -9.28 1.88 -12.09
CA ALA A 261 -10.71 2.12 -12.22
C ALA A 261 -11.33 2.68 -10.92
N VAL A 262 -10.90 2.18 -9.75
CA VAL A 262 -11.35 2.67 -8.44
C VAL A 262 -10.83 4.10 -8.18
N LEU A 263 -9.59 4.40 -8.56
CA LEU A 263 -9.03 5.75 -8.45
C LEU A 263 -9.74 6.75 -9.38
N VAL A 264 -9.92 6.40 -10.65
CA VAL A 264 -10.63 7.23 -11.65
C VAL A 264 -12.07 7.51 -11.22
N ALA A 265 -12.70 6.58 -10.51
CA ALA A 265 -14.05 6.76 -9.96
C ALA A 265 -14.11 7.66 -8.71
N GLY A 266 -12.97 8.13 -8.18
CA GLY A 266 -12.91 9.16 -7.13
C GLY A 266 -13.06 8.63 -5.70
N VAL A 267 -12.42 7.50 -5.36
CA VAL A 267 -12.54 6.87 -4.03
C VAL A 267 -11.91 7.67 -2.88
N LEU A 268 -10.90 8.50 -3.14
CA LEU A 268 -10.00 9.05 -2.13
C LEU A 268 -10.71 9.94 -1.10
N GLU A 269 -11.45 10.96 -1.52
CA GLU A 269 -12.18 11.85 -0.60
C GLU A 269 -13.26 11.12 0.24
N PRO A 270 -14.12 10.27 -0.36
CA PRO A 270 -15.05 9.43 0.41
C PRO A 270 -14.36 8.52 1.43
N LEU A 271 -13.23 7.90 1.06
CA LEU A 271 -12.46 7.03 1.94
C LEU A 271 -11.83 7.83 3.10
N LEU A 272 -11.23 8.98 2.80
CA LEU A 272 -10.64 9.86 3.80
C LEU A 272 -11.68 10.30 4.84
N THR A 273 -12.87 10.68 4.37
CA THR A 273 -14.00 11.07 5.23
C THR A 273 -14.48 9.91 6.10
N ALA A 274 -14.65 8.72 5.50
CA ALA A 274 -15.09 7.52 6.22
C ALA A 274 -14.10 7.12 7.33
N MET A 275 -12.79 7.21 7.08
CA MET A 275 -11.77 6.85 8.06
C MET A 275 -11.62 7.91 9.17
N ARG A 276 -11.61 9.22 8.85
CA ARG A 276 -11.46 10.29 9.85
C ARG A 276 -12.58 10.33 10.89
N GLY A 277 -13.80 9.94 10.50
CA GLY A 277 -14.98 9.95 11.36
C GLY A 277 -15.23 8.66 12.15
N SER A 278 -14.40 7.63 11.97
CA SER A 278 -14.70 6.28 12.46
C SER A 278 -13.83 5.87 13.65
N GLY A 279 -14.47 5.32 14.69
CA GLY A 279 -13.80 4.54 15.73
C GLY A 279 -13.91 3.02 15.52
N ASN A 280 -14.56 2.59 14.44
CA ASN A 280 -14.75 1.17 14.13
C ASN A 280 -13.45 0.57 13.58
N VAL A 281 -12.95 -0.45 14.30
CA VAL A 281 -11.73 -1.19 13.98
C VAL A 281 -11.75 -1.71 12.55
N THR A 282 -12.84 -2.35 12.14
CA THR A 282 -12.99 -2.98 10.82
C THR A 282 -12.99 -1.94 9.69
N VAL A 283 -13.64 -0.78 9.87
CA VAL A 283 -13.60 0.33 8.90
C VAL A 283 -12.17 0.85 8.72
N LEU A 284 -11.47 1.07 9.83
CA LEU A 284 -10.10 1.58 9.79
C LEU A 284 -9.13 0.57 9.19
N GLU A 285 -9.27 -0.72 9.55
CA GLU A 285 -8.46 -1.80 9.03
C GLU A 285 -8.61 -1.96 7.52
N TRP A 286 -9.84 -2.13 7.02
CA TRP A 286 -10.08 -2.22 5.58
C TRP A 286 -9.72 -0.94 4.84
N GLY A 287 -9.95 0.23 5.45
CA GLY A 287 -9.58 1.51 4.85
C GLY A 287 -8.08 1.64 4.65
N CYS A 288 -7.27 1.22 5.63
CA CYS A 288 -5.82 1.19 5.52
C CYS A 288 -5.36 0.20 4.45
N GLN A 289 -5.95 -0.99 4.38
CA GLN A 289 -5.61 -2.00 3.37
C GLN A 289 -5.95 -1.52 1.95
N LEU A 290 -7.15 -0.97 1.75
CA LEU A 290 -7.59 -0.39 0.48
C LEU A 290 -6.61 0.69 0.04
N LEU A 291 -6.27 1.62 0.92
CA LEU A 291 -5.31 2.69 0.62
C LEU A 291 -3.93 2.15 0.25
N GLY A 292 -3.44 1.14 0.97
CA GLY A 292 -2.20 0.43 0.65
C GLY A 292 -2.20 -0.11 -0.78
N ASN A 293 -3.31 -0.69 -1.22
CA ASN A 293 -3.47 -1.20 -2.59
C ASN A 293 -3.59 -0.08 -3.63
N LEU A 294 -4.26 1.03 -3.30
CA LEU A 294 -4.49 2.15 -4.21
C LEU A 294 -3.21 2.85 -4.65
N TRP A 295 -2.20 2.99 -3.77
CA TRP A 295 -0.93 3.65 -4.13
C TRP A 295 0.23 2.69 -4.40
N ARG A 296 0.00 1.37 -4.33
CA ARG A 296 1.04 0.39 -4.66
C ARG A 296 1.23 0.34 -6.16
N VAL A 297 2.45 0.61 -6.62
CA VAL A 297 2.83 0.58 -8.04
C VAL A 297 4.00 -0.37 -8.27
N SER A 298 4.13 -0.87 -9.51
CA SER A 298 5.32 -1.61 -9.93
C SER A 298 6.54 -0.69 -9.95
N GLU A 299 7.72 -1.27 -9.85
CA GLU A 299 8.97 -0.50 -9.85
C GLU A 299 9.07 0.41 -11.09
N ASN A 300 9.58 1.62 -10.89
CA ASN A 300 9.74 2.65 -11.92
C ASN A 300 8.43 3.08 -12.62
N SER A 301 7.27 2.72 -12.08
CA SER A 301 5.98 3.20 -12.60
C SER A 301 5.58 4.51 -11.92
N PRO A 302 4.97 5.45 -12.65
CA PRO A 302 4.48 6.69 -12.06
C PRO A 302 3.38 6.39 -11.04
N LEU A 303 3.16 7.34 -10.12
CA LEU A 303 1.99 7.32 -9.25
C LEU A 303 0.70 7.24 -10.06
N PRO A 304 -0.32 6.52 -9.57
CA PRO A 304 -1.57 6.39 -10.30
C PRO A 304 -2.44 7.67 -10.21
N VAL A 305 -2.15 8.54 -9.23
CA VAL A 305 -2.73 9.88 -9.04
C VAL A 305 -1.66 10.84 -8.52
N PRO A 306 -1.80 12.17 -8.67
CA PRO A 306 -0.88 13.14 -8.07
C PRO A 306 -0.70 12.92 -6.56
N LEU A 307 0.53 13.12 -6.05
CA LEU A 307 0.83 12.94 -4.62
C LEU A 307 -0.07 13.80 -3.72
N ALA A 308 -0.48 14.98 -4.20
CA ALA A 308 -1.41 15.88 -3.53
C ALA A 308 -2.74 15.23 -3.12
N GLU A 309 -3.23 14.26 -3.88
CA GLU A 309 -4.48 13.56 -3.57
C GLU A 309 -4.27 12.48 -2.49
N LEU A 310 -3.05 11.96 -2.35
CA LEU A 310 -2.69 10.90 -1.40
C LEU A 310 -2.16 11.47 -0.07
N ALA A 311 -1.51 12.64 -0.12
CA ALA A 311 -0.87 13.28 1.03
C ALA A 311 -1.77 13.45 2.27
N PRO A 312 -3.10 13.76 2.16
CA PRO A 312 -3.97 13.90 3.33
C PRO A 312 -4.13 12.63 4.18
N PHE A 313 -3.79 11.46 3.63
CA PHE A 313 -3.82 10.20 4.37
C PHE A 313 -2.56 9.95 5.21
N VAL A 314 -1.42 10.59 4.89
CA VAL A 314 -0.17 10.39 5.62
C VAL A 314 -0.32 10.77 7.11
N PRO A 315 -0.87 11.94 7.47
CA PRO A 315 -1.12 12.27 8.87
C PRO A 315 -2.16 11.38 9.53
N LEU A 316 -3.20 10.97 8.78
CA LEU A 316 -4.24 10.09 9.30
C LEU A 316 -3.65 8.73 9.72
N LEU A 317 -2.91 8.07 8.82
CA LEU A 317 -2.29 6.78 9.13
C LEU A 317 -1.25 6.91 10.25
N ALA A 318 -0.47 7.98 10.26
CA ALA A 318 0.53 8.19 11.30
C ALA A 318 -0.12 8.36 12.68
N ASN A 319 -1.26 9.06 12.74
CA ASN A 319 -2.04 9.18 13.96
C ASN A 319 -2.62 7.82 14.40
N LEU A 320 -3.08 6.98 13.48
CA LEU A 320 -3.53 5.61 13.82
C LEU A 320 -2.39 4.76 14.38
N VAL A 321 -1.18 4.87 13.82
CA VAL A 321 0.01 4.15 14.33
C VAL A 321 0.46 4.68 15.70
N ALA A 322 0.41 6.00 15.91
CA ALA A 322 0.85 6.64 17.14
C ALA A 322 -0.21 6.65 18.26
N ALA A 323 -1.46 6.34 17.94
CA ALA A 323 -2.56 6.42 18.90
C ALA A 323 -2.39 5.40 20.04
N PRO A 324 -2.36 5.86 21.31
CA PRO A 324 -2.35 4.94 22.43
C PRO A 324 -3.66 4.15 22.46
N GLU A 325 -3.58 2.86 22.81
CA GLU A 325 -4.73 1.94 22.89
C GLU A 325 -5.44 1.64 21.55
N GLN A 326 -4.84 2.02 20.41
CA GLN A 326 -5.37 1.61 19.11
C GLN A 326 -5.28 0.09 18.93
N ASP A 327 -6.31 -0.48 18.29
CA ASP A 327 -6.34 -1.91 17.96
C ASP A 327 -5.12 -2.33 17.13
N GLU A 328 -4.51 -3.46 17.50
CA GLU A 328 -3.30 -3.97 16.88
C GLU A 328 -3.49 -4.24 15.38
N SER A 329 -4.68 -4.65 14.94
CA SER A 329 -4.97 -4.86 13.51
C SER A 329 -4.91 -3.56 12.72
N VAL A 330 -5.49 -2.49 13.27
CA VAL A 330 -5.46 -1.16 12.68
C VAL A 330 -4.04 -0.62 12.65
N VAL A 331 -3.27 -0.75 13.73
CA VAL A 331 -1.86 -0.32 13.77
C VAL A 331 -1.06 -1.05 12.69
N ARG A 332 -1.25 -2.37 12.55
CA ARG A 332 -0.55 -3.19 11.55
C ARG A 332 -0.90 -2.75 10.12
N SER A 333 -2.18 -2.60 9.80
CA SER A 333 -2.63 -2.19 8.47
C SER A 333 -2.22 -0.74 8.15
N ALA A 334 -2.30 0.18 9.12
CA ALA A 334 -1.88 1.57 8.94
C ALA A 334 -0.37 1.70 8.73
N LEU A 335 0.43 0.97 9.51
CA LEU A 335 1.87 0.91 9.34
C LEU A 335 2.25 0.27 8.00
N ALA A 336 1.51 -0.74 7.55
CA ALA A 336 1.73 -1.35 6.25
C ALA A 336 1.48 -0.40 5.09
N ALA A 337 0.35 0.31 5.12
CA ALA A 337 0.02 1.32 4.13
C ALA A 337 1.07 2.45 4.13
N LEU A 338 1.48 2.96 5.30
CA LEU A 338 2.53 3.97 5.38
C LEU A 338 3.89 3.46 4.89
N ALA A 339 4.22 2.19 5.12
CA ALA A 339 5.47 1.61 4.60
C ALA A 339 5.45 1.50 3.08
N ASP A 340 4.32 1.13 2.48
CA ASP A 340 4.11 1.19 1.03
C ASP A 340 4.30 2.64 0.51
N PHE A 341 3.73 3.63 1.19
CA PHE A 341 3.91 5.04 0.84
C PHE A 341 5.37 5.51 1.01
N GLY A 342 6.06 5.08 2.06
CA GLY A 342 7.47 5.39 2.29
C GLY A 342 8.36 4.81 1.18
N ARG A 343 8.12 3.57 0.75
CA ARG A 343 8.81 2.96 -0.40
C ARG A 343 8.56 3.72 -1.69
N LEU A 344 7.31 4.10 -1.93
CA LEU A 344 6.91 4.90 -3.08
C LEU A 344 7.67 6.24 -3.15
N CYS A 345 7.84 6.91 -2.00
CA CYS A 345 8.65 8.12 -1.90
C CYS A 345 10.14 7.87 -2.24
N MET A 346 10.66 6.67 -1.99
CA MET A 346 12.06 6.30 -2.28
C MET A 346 12.28 5.87 -3.74
N ASP A 347 11.30 5.18 -4.34
CA ASP A 347 11.39 4.61 -5.69
C ASP A 347 11.04 5.62 -6.80
N ALA A 348 10.19 6.62 -6.51
CA ALA A 348 9.91 7.72 -7.44
C ALA A 348 11.12 8.67 -7.49
N ALA A 349 12.11 8.34 -8.33
CA ALA A 349 13.48 8.88 -8.41
C ALA A 349 13.66 10.42 -8.33
N GLN A 350 13.41 10.97 -7.13
CA GLN A 350 13.34 12.38 -6.73
C GLN A 350 12.04 13.08 -7.16
N GLY A 351 11.03 12.97 -6.31
CA GLY A 351 9.82 13.81 -6.37
C GLY A 351 10.14 15.31 -6.50
N THR A 352 9.18 16.07 -6.98
CA THR A 352 9.34 17.52 -7.19
C THR A 352 9.33 18.27 -5.86
N ASP A 353 9.79 19.53 -5.86
CA ASP A 353 9.65 20.37 -4.66
C ASP A 353 8.16 20.60 -4.31
N ALA A 354 7.28 20.64 -5.31
CA ALA A 354 5.84 20.70 -5.09
C ALA A 354 5.30 19.46 -4.34
N ASP A 355 5.81 18.27 -4.65
CA ASP A 355 5.45 17.03 -3.94
C ASP A 355 5.89 17.08 -2.46
N ARG A 356 7.07 17.67 -2.20
CA ARG A 356 7.58 17.87 -0.83
C ARG A 356 6.76 18.89 -0.07
N ASP A 357 6.45 20.01 -0.72
CA ASP A 357 5.65 21.09 -0.13
C ASP A 357 4.25 20.61 0.23
N VAL A 358 3.62 19.81 -0.63
CA VAL A 358 2.34 19.15 -0.36
C VAL A 358 2.37 18.30 0.93
N LEU A 359 3.43 17.52 1.16
CA LEU A 359 3.58 16.73 2.38
C LEU A 359 3.80 17.62 3.62
N VAL A 360 4.53 18.71 3.47
CA VAL A 360 4.69 19.70 4.54
C VAL A 360 3.34 20.34 4.88
N GLU A 361 2.59 20.79 3.86
CA GLU A 361 1.29 21.44 3.99
C GLU A 361 0.21 20.52 4.59
N CYS A 362 0.25 19.21 4.28
CA CYS A 362 -0.68 18.26 4.89
C CYS A 362 -0.37 17.95 6.36
N GLY A 363 0.78 18.38 6.89
CA GLY A 363 1.19 18.16 8.27
C GLY A 363 2.04 16.90 8.47
N ALA A 364 2.60 16.31 7.42
CA ALA A 364 3.42 15.09 7.53
C ALA A 364 4.62 15.29 8.47
N VAL A 365 5.24 16.47 8.51
CA VAL A 365 6.38 16.76 9.41
C VAL A 365 6.02 16.51 10.89
N ALA A 366 4.88 17.02 11.35
CA ALA A 366 4.42 16.83 12.72
C ALA A 366 4.08 15.35 13.01
N SER A 367 3.48 14.67 12.04
CA SER A 367 3.19 13.24 12.13
C SER A 367 4.45 12.38 12.19
N MET A 368 5.47 12.67 11.37
CA MET A 368 6.74 11.94 11.38
C MET A 368 7.50 12.16 12.67
N LYS A 369 7.44 13.36 13.26
CA LYS A 369 7.96 13.61 14.60
C LYS A 369 7.35 12.66 15.63
N ALA A 370 6.02 12.56 15.67
CA ALA A 370 5.33 11.66 16.59
C ALA A 370 5.74 10.19 16.40
N LEU A 371 5.93 9.74 15.14
CA LEU A 371 6.42 8.40 14.85
C LEU A 371 7.86 8.18 15.33
N LEU A 372 8.75 9.16 15.15
CA LEU A 372 10.15 9.07 15.59
C LEU A 372 10.29 9.12 17.13
N GLU A 373 9.38 9.83 17.80
CA GLU A 373 9.26 9.87 19.26
C GLU A 373 8.64 8.59 19.84
N SER A 374 7.91 7.81 19.03
CA SER A 374 7.28 6.56 19.47
C SER A 374 8.31 5.49 19.86
N ALA A 375 7.95 4.64 20.83
CA ALA A 375 8.86 3.68 21.44
C ALA A 375 9.19 2.46 20.53
N ASP A 376 10.47 2.08 20.54
CA ASP A 376 11.18 0.83 20.16
C ASP A 376 10.87 0.04 18.88
N LEU A 377 9.79 0.31 18.13
CA LEU A 377 9.61 -0.35 16.84
C LEU A 377 10.46 0.34 15.76
N TRP A 378 11.61 -0.26 15.45
CA TRP A 378 12.48 0.22 14.37
C TRP A 378 11.73 0.36 13.04
N LYS A 379 10.71 -0.48 12.77
CA LYS A 379 9.86 -0.39 11.57
C LYS A 379 9.10 0.94 11.51
N VAL A 380 8.56 1.41 12.63
CA VAL A 380 7.85 2.70 12.71
C VAL A 380 8.82 3.86 12.44
N LYS A 381 10.00 3.81 13.06
CA LYS A 381 11.05 4.80 12.81
C LYS A 381 11.56 4.77 11.37
N ALA A 382 11.65 3.60 10.76
CA ALA A 382 12.08 3.44 9.36
C ALA A 382 11.11 4.11 8.38
N VAL A 383 9.80 3.94 8.60
CA VAL A 383 8.78 4.66 7.84
C VAL A 383 8.89 6.17 8.05
N GLY A 384 9.03 6.61 9.30
CA GLY A 384 9.26 8.02 9.64
C GLY A 384 10.46 8.62 8.90
N CYS A 385 11.61 7.96 8.98
CA CYS A 385 12.83 8.37 8.30
C CYS A 385 12.71 8.36 6.78
N ALA A 386 12.01 7.39 6.18
CA ALA A 386 11.83 7.34 4.73
C ALA A 386 11.06 8.56 4.19
N ILE A 387 9.97 8.93 4.87
CA ILE A 387 9.16 10.10 4.48
C ILE A 387 9.93 11.41 4.74
N VAL A 388 10.66 11.51 5.86
CA VAL A 388 11.51 12.68 6.14
C VAL A 388 12.66 12.80 5.13
N LEU A 389 13.27 11.69 4.73
CA LEU A 389 14.30 11.67 3.69
C LEU A 389 13.76 12.20 2.36
N PHE A 390 12.54 11.82 1.99
CA PHE A 390 11.87 12.35 0.80
C PHE A 390 11.62 13.87 0.91
N ILE A 391 11.04 14.32 2.02
CA ILE A 391 10.76 15.74 2.29
C ILE A 391 12.06 16.55 2.27
N THR A 392 13.18 16.03 2.75
CA THR A 392 14.44 16.78 2.81
C THR A 392 15.20 16.82 1.48
N GLY A 393 14.82 16.02 0.48
CA GLY A 393 15.52 15.87 -0.81
C GLY A 393 15.56 17.13 -1.70
N GLY A 394 15.71 16.96 -3.02
CA GLY A 394 15.77 18.06 -4.00
C GLY A 394 17.20 18.51 -4.35
N TYR A 395 17.32 19.42 -5.32
CA TYR A 395 18.62 19.85 -5.86
C TYR A 395 19.53 20.46 -4.78
N THR A 396 20.83 20.18 -4.91
CA THR A 396 21.88 20.67 -4.02
C THR A 396 22.08 22.18 -4.20
N GLY A 397 22.27 22.92 -3.10
CA GLY A 397 22.68 24.32 -3.14
C GLY A 397 21.58 25.39 -3.21
N SER A 398 20.30 25.03 -3.16
CA SER A 398 19.22 26.01 -2.91
C SER A 398 18.51 25.71 -1.59
N THR A 399 18.35 26.73 -0.74
CA THR A 399 17.57 26.65 0.50
C THR A 399 16.11 26.43 0.14
N THR A 400 15.56 25.26 0.46
CA THR A 400 14.16 24.97 0.17
C THR A 400 13.28 25.08 1.44
N PRO A 401 12.04 25.60 1.34
CA PRO A 401 11.14 25.76 2.49
C PRO A 401 10.87 24.44 3.23
N HIS A 402 10.77 23.33 2.50
CA HIS A 402 10.50 22.02 3.08
C HIS A 402 11.64 21.52 4.01
N ARG A 403 12.91 21.83 3.73
CA ARG A 403 14.03 21.54 4.66
C ARG A 403 13.92 22.34 5.94
N GLN A 404 13.53 23.62 5.83
CA GLN A 404 13.32 24.47 7.00
C GLN A 404 12.13 23.97 7.85
N ALA A 405 11.06 23.48 7.22
CA ALA A 405 9.94 22.90 7.96
C ALA A 405 10.36 21.69 8.83
N VAL A 406 11.28 20.85 8.35
CA VAL A 406 11.84 19.72 9.11
C VAL A 406 12.68 20.18 10.30
N ILE A 407 13.45 21.26 10.13
CA ILE A 407 14.19 21.93 11.23
C ILE A 407 13.21 22.49 12.25
N ASP A 408 12.23 23.29 11.82
CA ASP A 408 11.25 23.95 12.69
C ASP A 408 10.35 22.93 13.42
N GLY A 409 10.11 21.77 12.81
CA GLY A 409 9.44 20.63 13.44
C GLY A 409 10.25 19.97 14.56
N GLY A 410 11.56 20.24 14.63
CA GLY A 410 12.47 19.65 15.60
C GLY A 410 12.87 18.20 15.29
N LEU A 411 12.88 17.82 14.00
CA LEU A 411 13.22 16.44 13.61
C LEU A 411 14.74 16.20 13.56
N VAL A 412 15.58 17.23 13.42
CA VAL A 412 17.04 17.05 13.30
C VAL A 412 17.64 16.31 14.50
N PRO A 413 17.38 16.69 15.77
CA PRO A 413 17.87 15.93 16.93
C PRO A 413 17.36 14.49 16.94
N LEU A 414 16.09 14.26 16.59
CA LEU A 414 15.50 12.92 16.54
C LEU A 414 16.15 12.03 15.48
N LEU A 415 16.53 12.59 14.33
CA LEU A 415 17.27 11.87 13.29
C LEU A 415 18.68 11.50 13.77
N VAL A 416 19.36 12.40 14.48
CA VAL A 416 20.68 12.13 15.07
C VAL A 416 20.60 10.99 16.10
N ASP A 417 19.63 11.08 17.03
CA ASP A 417 19.39 10.04 18.03
C ASP A 417 19.03 8.70 17.37
N THR A 418 18.23 8.72 16.32
CA THR A 418 17.84 7.52 15.57
C THR A 418 19.02 6.86 14.87
N ALA A 419 19.88 7.66 14.22
CA ALA A 419 21.09 7.16 13.58
C ALA A 419 22.09 6.56 14.60
N ALA A 420 22.19 7.17 15.78
CA ALA A 420 23.05 6.69 16.86
C ALA A 420 22.52 5.41 17.53
N ALA A 421 21.21 5.34 17.80
CA ALA A 421 20.59 4.25 18.57
C ALA A 421 20.37 2.96 17.76
N ALA A 422 20.18 3.06 16.44
CA ALA A 422 20.01 1.89 15.59
C ALA A 422 21.21 0.93 15.76
N SER A 423 20.97 -0.38 15.87
CA SER A 423 22.04 -1.37 15.99
C SER A 423 21.58 -2.72 15.42
N GLY A 424 22.53 -3.49 14.89
CA GLY A 424 22.25 -4.74 14.17
C GLY A 424 21.97 -4.55 12.67
N GLU A 425 22.06 -5.64 11.91
CA GLU A 425 21.92 -5.64 10.44
C GLU A 425 20.53 -5.18 9.97
N ALA A 426 19.46 -5.56 10.68
CA ALA A 426 18.09 -5.16 10.36
C ALA A 426 17.85 -3.63 10.49
N ALA A 427 18.66 -2.93 11.28
CA ALA A 427 18.54 -1.49 11.50
C ALA A 427 19.54 -0.66 10.66
N LEU A 428 20.35 -1.30 9.81
CA LEU A 428 21.32 -0.59 8.96
C LEU A 428 20.62 0.38 8.00
N GLY A 429 19.51 -0.06 7.38
CA GLY A 429 18.71 0.80 6.51
C GLY A 429 18.13 2.02 7.22
N LEU A 430 17.80 1.90 8.51
CA LEU A 430 17.31 3.02 9.33
C LEU A 430 18.40 4.08 9.54
N LYS A 431 19.64 3.65 9.86
CA LYS A 431 20.79 4.55 9.97
C LYS A 431 21.06 5.31 8.69
N GLU A 432 21.09 4.58 7.58
CA GLU A 432 21.32 5.14 6.26
C GLU A 432 20.33 6.25 5.93
N MET A 433 19.03 5.99 6.15
CA MET A 433 17.98 6.96 5.86
C MET A 433 18.08 8.20 6.76
N ALA A 434 18.30 8.00 8.07
CA ALA A 434 18.45 9.10 9.02
C ALA A 434 19.68 9.97 8.68
N ALA A 435 20.84 9.35 8.41
CA ALA A 435 22.06 10.06 8.04
C ALA A 435 21.92 10.80 6.70
N GLN A 436 21.26 10.22 5.70
CA GLN A 436 21.01 10.89 4.43
C GLN A 436 20.06 12.09 4.58
N ALA A 437 19.02 11.98 5.41
CA ALA A 437 18.13 13.10 5.68
C ALA A 437 18.87 14.25 6.37
N ILE A 438 19.74 13.94 7.34
CA ILE A 438 20.65 14.91 7.98
C ILE A 438 21.54 15.58 6.92
N GLY A 439 22.12 14.80 6.00
CA GLY A 439 22.99 15.31 4.94
C GLY A 439 22.27 16.24 3.97
N ASN A 440 21.04 15.91 3.58
CA ASN A 440 20.22 16.76 2.72
C ASN A 440 19.92 18.12 3.36
N ILE A 441 19.65 18.15 4.67
CA ILE A 441 19.45 19.40 5.42
C ILE A 441 20.75 20.21 5.47
N ALA A 442 21.89 19.55 5.71
CA ALA A 442 23.21 20.19 5.76
C ALA A 442 23.66 20.79 4.41
N MET A 443 23.13 20.27 3.30
CA MET A 443 23.31 20.79 1.93
C MET A 443 22.41 22.02 1.61
N GLY A 444 21.78 22.60 2.62
CA GLY A 444 20.96 23.81 2.55
C GLY A 444 21.78 25.10 2.72
N SER A 445 21.23 26.08 3.44
CA SER A 445 21.94 27.33 3.75
C SER A 445 22.96 27.15 4.87
N GLN A 446 23.92 28.08 4.98
CA GLN A 446 24.90 28.11 6.06
C GLN A 446 24.26 27.90 7.45
N GLN A 447 23.18 28.63 7.77
CA GLN A 447 22.50 28.50 9.07
C GLN A 447 21.92 27.08 9.31
N GLN A 448 21.42 26.43 8.26
CA GLN A 448 20.91 25.06 8.34
C GLN A 448 22.05 24.06 8.56
N THR A 449 23.17 24.25 7.86
CA THR A 449 24.40 23.47 8.06
C THR A 449 24.90 23.62 9.50
N GLU A 450 25.00 24.85 10.01
CA GLU A 450 25.43 25.13 11.38
C GLU A 450 24.52 24.44 12.41
N TYR A 451 23.19 24.53 12.23
CA TYR A 451 22.22 23.89 13.11
C TYR A 451 22.37 22.35 13.12
N VAL A 452 22.57 21.73 11.95
CA VAL A 452 22.83 20.28 11.85
C VAL A 452 24.09 19.89 12.61
N VAL A 453 25.16 20.69 12.47
CA VAL A 453 26.42 20.44 13.18
C VAL A 453 26.22 20.59 14.70
N GLU A 454 25.50 21.62 15.15
CA GLU A 454 25.18 21.84 16.57
C GLU A 454 24.33 20.72 17.19
N CYS A 455 23.48 20.07 16.39
CA CYS A 455 22.71 18.89 16.80
C CYS A 455 23.54 17.60 16.84
N GLY A 456 24.82 17.62 16.42
CA GLY A 456 25.68 16.43 16.40
C GLY A 456 25.59 15.61 15.10
N GLY A 457 25.06 16.18 14.01
CA GLY A 457 24.87 15.48 12.73
C GLY A 457 26.14 14.99 12.03
N VAL A 458 27.32 15.48 12.43
CA VAL A 458 28.62 15.09 11.84
C VAL A 458 28.92 13.60 12.06
N GLN A 459 28.61 13.04 13.23
CA GLN A 459 28.92 11.65 13.56
C GLN A 459 28.13 10.67 12.66
N PRO A 460 26.79 10.76 12.54
CA PRO A 460 26.03 9.93 11.60
C PRO A 460 26.52 10.00 10.15
N LEU A 461 26.93 11.18 9.68
CA LEU A 461 27.45 11.35 8.32
C LEU A 461 28.79 10.66 8.11
N CYS A 462 29.69 10.71 9.11
CA CYS A 462 30.95 9.99 9.08
C CYS A 462 30.73 8.46 9.17
N ASP A 463 29.70 8.00 9.88
CA ASP A 463 29.33 6.58 9.94
C ASP A 463 28.76 6.06 8.60
N LEU A 464 28.07 6.93 7.84
CA LEU A 464 27.55 6.59 6.51
C LEU A 464 28.67 6.25 5.50
N LEU A 465 29.85 6.87 5.60
CA LEU A 465 31.01 6.55 4.76
C LEU A 465 31.47 5.09 4.90
N GLN A 466 31.35 4.52 6.10
CA GLN A 466 31.76 3.14 6.37
C GLN A 466 30.72 2.13 5.86
N ALA A 467 29.44 2.50 5.87
CA ALA A 467 28.34 1.66 5.38
C ALA A 467 28.18 1.73 3.84
N ALA A 468 28.79 2.72 3.18
CA ALA A 468 28.62 2.93 1.76
C ALA A 468 29.43 1.91 0.93
N GLU A 469 28.72 1.02 0.25
CA GLU A 469 29.34 -0.02 -0.60
C GLU A 469 29.55 0.42 -2.07
N ASN A 470 28.97 1.55 -2.48
CA ASN A 470 29.02 2.01 -3.87
C ASN A 470 29.52 3.46 -4.01
N LEU A 471 30.09 3.76 -5.18
CA LEU A 471 30.69 5.07 -5.49
C LEU A 471 29.71 6.23 -5.31
N ARG A 472 28.44 6.07 -5.70
CA ARG A 472 27.42 7.13 -5.64
C ARG A 472 27.14 7.57 -4.20
N ASN A 473 27.00 6.63 -3.28
CA ASN A 473 26.75 6.91 -1.86
C ASN A 473 27.97 7.57 -1.21
N ILE A 474 29.18 7.11 -1.55
CA ILE A 474 30.43 7.72 -1.08
C ILE A 474 30.55 9.16 -1.60
N GLN A 475 30.34 9.40 -2.90
CA GLN A 475 30.36 10.74 -3.50
C GLN A 475 29.34 11.68 -2.84
N SER A 476 28.10 11.21 -2.64
CA SER A 476 27.06 11.99 -1.98
C SER A 476 27.47 12.38 -0.55
N THR A 477 28.05 11.44 0.20
CA THR A 477 28.47 11.69 1.59
C THR A 477 29.66 12.65 1.65
N LEU A 478 30.65 12.48 0.76
CA LEU A 478 31.79 13.39 0.63
C LEU A 478 31.35 14.81 0.22
N ALA A 479 30.32 14.94 -0.62
CA ALA A 479 29.76 16.25 -0.99
C ALA A 479 29.17 16.97 0.24
N VAL A 480 28.41 16.26 1.08
CA VAL A 480 27.87 16.81 2.34
C VAL A 480 29.01 17.25 3.27
N LEU A 481 30.04 16.43 3.44
CA LEU A 481 31.19 16.77 4.28
C LEU A 481 31.98 17.97 3.71
N LYS A 482 32.09 18.08 2.38
CA LYS A 482 32.68 19.26 1.72
C LYS A 482 31.91 20.53 2.05
N GLU A 483 30.58 20.46 2.03
CA GLU A 483 29.71 21.60 2.36
C GLU A 483 29.88 22.01 3.82
N ILE A 484 29.80 21.05 4.75
CA ILE A 484 30.05 21.28 6.18
C ILE A 484 31.43 21.94 6.38
N LEU A 485 32.50 21.40 5.81
CA LEU A 485 33.83 21.99 5.98
C LEU A 485 33.94 23.40 5.40
N SER A 486 33.17 23.71 4.36
CA SER A 486 33.13 25.04 3.74
C SER A 486 32.38 26.03 4.64
N ALA A 487 31.20 25.66 5.16
CA ALA A 487 30.51 26.44 6.18
C ALA A 487 31.38 26.67 7.43
N GLY A 488 32.22 25.69 7.80
CA GLY A 488 33.17 25.82 8.90
C GLY A 488 34.28 26.83 8.64
N ARG A 489 34.74 26.98 7.39
CA ARG A 489 35.68 28.04 7.00
C ARG A 489 35.05 29.41 7.05
N GLU A 490 33.80 29.52 6.62
CA GLU A 490 33.05 30.78 6.73
C GLU A 490 32.86 31.17 8.19
N LYS A 491 32.45 30.22 9.05
CA LYS A 491 32.35 30.42 10.50
C LYS A 491 33.69 30.81 11.12
N GLN A 492 34.78 30.14 10.74
CA GLN A 492 36.14 30.48 11.15
C GLN A 492 36.50 31.92 10.80
N ALA A 493 36.22 32.35 9.56
CA ALA A 493 36.50 33.69 9.08
C ALA A 493 35.64 34.76 9.78
N ASN A 494 34.34 34.47 9.97
CA ASN A 494 33.39 35.38 10.59
C ASN A 494 33.65 35.59 12.09
N GLU A 495 34.04 34.53 12.80
CA GLU A 495 34.28 34.57 14.25
C GLU A 495 35.76 34.77 14.62
N GLY A 496 36.67 34.72 13.65
CA GLY A 496 38.11 34.87 13.89
C GLY A 496 38.73 33.68 14.63
N LEU A 497 38.25 32.47 14.38
CA LEU A 497 38.73 31.25 15.03
C LEU A 497 40.10 30.83 14.47
N PRO A 498 40.98 30.24 15.30
CA PRO A 498 42.32 29.85 14.88
C PRO A 498 42.31 28.74 13.82
N ASP A 499 41.39 27.80 13.94
CA ASP A 499 41.23 26.64 13.07
C ASP A 499 39.77 26.51 12.64
N ASN A 500 39.51 25.76 11.57
CA ASN A 500 38.15 25.45 11.13
C ASN A 500 37.47 24.53 12.18
N PRO A 501 36.45 25.01 12.92
CA PRO A 501 35.84 24.24 14.00
C PRO A 501 35.22 22.92 13.50
N TYR A 502 34.75 22.88 12.26
CA TYR A 502 34.11 21.70 11.70
C TYR A 502 35.11 20.68 11.18
N SER A 503 36.33 21.11 10.84
CA SER A 503 37.45 20.20 10.57
C SER A 503 37.75 19.34 11.80
N THR A 504 37.81 19.96 12.98
CA THR A 504 38.05 19.26 14.24
C THR A 504 36.92 18.27 14.57
N LEU A 505 35.65 18.64 14.30
CA LEU A 505 34.52 17.74 14.54
C LEU A 505 34.54 16.52 13.60
N VAL A 506 34.88 16.71 12.32
CA VAL A 506 35.01 15.58 11.37
C VAL A 506 36.15 14.65 11.77
N GLU A 507 37.28 15.19 12.27
CA GLU A 507 38.36 14.38 12.83
C GLU A 507 37.93 13.61 14.09
N GLN A 508 37.27 14.27 15.05
CA GLN A 508 36.79 13.63 16.28
C GLN A 508 35.76 12.53 16.02
N ALA A 509 34.96 12.67 14.97
CA ALA A 509 34.01 11.66 14.53
C ALA A 509 34.67 10.46 13.81
N GLY A 510 36.00 10.48 13.64
CA GLY A 510 36.75 9.47 12.89
C GLY A 510 36.52 9.52 11.38
N GLY A 511 35.86 10.57 10.86
CA GLY A 511 35.54 10.70 9.44
C GLY A 511 36.80 10.75 8.58
N VAL A 512 37.83 11.46 9.02
CA VAL A 512 39.11 11.55 8.29
C VAL A 512 39.79 10.19 8.18
N ASP A 513 39.79 9.38 9.24
CA ASP A 513 40.38 8.05 9.24
C ASP A 513 39.66 7.13 8.25
N LYS A 514 38.33 7.19 8.21
CA LYS A 514 37.52 6.44 7.25
C LYS A 514 37.80 6.85 5.80
N ILE A 515 37.97 8.15 5.51
CA ILE A 515 38.34 8.60 4.16
C ILE A 515 39.76 8.15 3.80
N VAL A 516 40.68 8.10 4.78
CA VAL A 516 42.02 7.56 4.56
C VAL A 516 41.98 6.10 4.14
N GLU A 517 41.13 5.28 4.76
CA GLU A 517 40.94 3.87 4.37
C GLU A 517 40.45 3.75 2.92
N LEU A 518 39.54 4.63 2.48
CA LEU A 518 38.99 4.65 1.11
C LEU A 518 40.04 4.89 0.02
N GLN A 519 41.19 5.51 0.33
CA GLN A 519 42.29 5.66 -0.65
C GLN A 519 42.82 4.31 -1.14
N THR A 520 42.72 3.27 -0.31
CA THR A 520 43.17 1.92 -0.64
C THR A 520 42.07 1.05 -1.24
N HIS A 521 40.90 1.62 -1.53
CA HIS A 521 39.79 0.89 -2.11
C HIS A 521 40.16 0.30 -3.48
N ASN A 522 39.61 -0.88 -3.78
CA ASN A 522 39.88 -1.61 -5.02
C ASN A 522 39.34 -0.88 -6.26
N ASP A 523 38.19 -0.23 -6.12
CA ASP A 523 37.65 0.69 -7.11
C ASP A 523 38.50 1.97 -7.15
N MET A 524 39.15 2.21 -8.29
CA MET A 524 40.03 3.35 -8.48
C MET A 524 39.28 4.69 -8.46
N ASN A 525 38.00 4.74 -8.82
CA ASN A 525 37.19 5.96 -8.76
C ASN A 525 36.89 6.33 -7.30
N ILE A 526 36.58 5.35 -6.46
CA ILE A 526 36.41 5.57 -5.01
C ILE A 526 37.72 6.06 -4.39
N ALA A 527 38.84 5.40 -4.71
CA ALA A 527 40.17 5.79 -4.24
C ALA A 527 40.53 7.21 -4.68
N ALA A 528 40.26 7.57 -5.94
CA ALA A 528 40.50 8.91 -6.48
C ALA A 528 39.69 9.99 -5.75
N GLN A 529 38.38 9.77 -5.54
CA GLN A 529 37.52 10.72 -4.83
C GLN A 529 38.02 10.95 -3.39
N ALA A 530 38.39 9.88 -2.68
CA ALA A 530 38.93 9.98 -1.32
C ALA A 530 40.27 10.75 -1.29
N SER A 531 41.21 10.42 -2.17
CA SER A 531 42.51 11.09 -2.25
C SER A 531 42.38 12.57 -2.61
N LEU A 532 41.48 12.93 -3.55
CA LEU A 532 41.22 14.33 -3.90
C LEU A 532 40.53 15.10 -2.76
N PHE A 533 39.61 14.47 -2.03
CA PHE A 533 38.98 15.09 -0.87
C PHE A 533 40.02 15.41 0.21
N LEU A 534 40.88 14.44 0.54
CA LEU A 534 41.95 14.62 1.53
C LEU A 534 42.97 15.66 1.06
N LEU A 535 43.37 15.67 -0.21
CA LEU A 535 44.31 16.65 -0.74
C LEU A 535 43.82 18.09 -0.54
N ASN A 536 42.53 18.32 -0.76
CA ASN A 536 41.93 19.64 -0.69
C ASN A 536 41.53 20.11 0.72
N ARG A 537 41.43 19.20 1.69
CA ARG A 537 40.86 19.50 3.01
C ARG A 537 41.73 19.05 4.19
N PHE A 538 42.45 17.94 4.04
CA PHE A 538 43.33 17.33 5.03
C PHE A 538 44.65 16.86 4.40
N PRO A 539 45.46 17.76 3.79
CA PRO A 539 46.59 17.38 2.93
C PRO A 539 47.64 16.51 3.63
N ALA A 540 47.79 16.64 4.95
CA ALA A 540 48.69 15.82 5.75
C ALA A 540 48.29 14.34 5.84
N ARG A 541 47.08 13.98 5.39
CA ARG A 541 46.49 12.63 5.50
C ARG A 541 46.46 11.88 4.16
N VAL A 542 46.91 12.51 3.07
CA VAL A 542 46.92 11.91 1.73
C VAL A 542 48.06 10.89 1.60
N ASP A 543 47.77 9.73 1.01
CA ASP A 543 48.80 8.83 0.50
C ASP A 543 49.26 9.31 -0.89
N LEU A 544 50.40 9.99 -0.92
CA LEU A 544 50.97 10.54 -2.16
C LEU A 544 51.34 9.45 -3.18
N HIS A 545 51.78 8.26 -2.74
CA HIS A 545 52.12 7.19 -3.68
C HIS A 545 50.85 6.64 -4.36
N ARG A 546 49.77 6.50 -3.58
CA ARG A 546 48.48 6.07 -4.14
C ARG A 546 47.92 7.12 -5.09
N LEU A 547 48.01 8.41 -4.73
CA LEU A 547 47.58 9.51 -5.57
C LEU A 547 48.35 9.55 -6.91
N GLU A 548 49.68 9.40 -6.88
CA GLU A 548 50.51 9.30 -8.08
C GLU A 548 50.10 8.12 -8.96
N ALA A 549 49.87 6.94 -8.38
CA ALA A 549 49.41 5.77 -9.14
C ALA A 549 48.05 6.01 -9.82
N LEU A 550 47.15 6.79 -9.20
CA LEU A 550 45.84 7.14 -9.78
C LEU A 550 45.97 8.14 -10.94
N PHE A 551 46.94 9.06 -10.88
CA PHE A 551 47.31 9.92 -12.02
C PHE A 551 47.92 9.12 -13.16
N GLU A 552 48.85 8.20 -12.87
CA GLU A 552 49.47 7.33 -13.88
C GLU A 552 48.46 6.39 -14.56
N ALA A 553 47.46 5.91 -13.80
CA ALA A 553 46.36 5.11 -14.31
C ALA A 553 45.36 5.92 -15.16
N GLY A 554 45.49 7.25 -15.23
CA GLY A 554 44.60 8.12 -16.00
C GLY A 554 43.22 8.35 -15.38
N VAL A 555 43.01 7.86 -14.15
CA VAL A 555 41.72 7.96 -13.42
C VAL A 555 41.50 9.39 -12.94
N ILE A 556 42.56 10.06 -12.49
CA ILE A 556 42.54 11.49 -12.18
C ILE A 556 43.21 12.26 -13.32
N GLN A 557 42.48 13.23 -13.88
CA GLN A 557 43.02 14.10 -14.93
C GLN A 557 43.33 15.51 -14.40
N VAL A 558 44.49 16.04 -14.79
CA VAL A 558 44.87 17.42 -14.50
C VAL A 558 44.30 18.31 -15.60
N GLY A 559 43.30 19.14 -15.26
CA GLY A 559 42.74 20.12 -16.20
C GLY A 559 43.75 21.20 -16.60
N PRO A 560 43.58 21.86 -17.77
CA PRO A 560 44.46 22.95 -18.19
C PRO A 560 44.39 24.12 -17.21
N VAL A 561 45.55 24.57 -16.73
CA VAL A 561 45.67 25.71 -15.81
C VAL A 561 45.32 27.01 -16.55
N HIS A 562 44.14 27.58 -16.28
CA HIS A 562 43.81 28.92 -16.73
C HIS A 562 44.39 29.98 -15.77
N PRO A 563 45.27 30.89 -16.23
CA PRO A 563 45.83 31.93 -15.39
C PRO A 563 44.78 33.03 -15.18
N GLY A 564 43.96 32.93 -14.13
CA GLY A 564 43.01 33.98 -13.75
C GLY A 564 41.93 33.65 -12.73
N GLY A 565 41.70 32.38 -12.38
CA GLY A 565 40.71 32.00 -11.36
C GLY A 565 41.26 32.06 -9.93
N GLY A 566 40.52 32.69 -9.02
CA GLY A 566 40.79 32.65 -7.58
C GLY A 566 40.89 31.20 -7.08
N GLY A 567 41.81 30.94 -6.17
CA GLY A 567 42.47 29.65 -5.96
C GLY A 567 41.69 28.51 -5.29
N ASP A 568 40.37 28.39 -5.44
CA ASP A 568 39.61 27.36 -4.70
C ASP A 568 38.92 26.27 -5.56
N ASP A 569 38.88 26.39 -6.89
CA ASP A 569 38.31 25.37 -7.80
C ASP A 569 39.31 24.96 -8.91
N GLN A 570 40.48 24.44 -8.54
CA GLN A 570 41.30 23.68 -9.48
C GLN A 570 40.68 22.29 -9.69
N ALA A 571 39.72 22.19 -10.61
CA ALA A 571 39.02 20.95 -10.90
C ALA A 571 39.95 19.89 -11.51
N THR A 572 40.40 18.94 -10.69
CA THR A 572 40.83 17.61 -11.12
C THR A 572 39.60 16.72 -11.23
N HIS A 573 39.19 16.38 -12.44
CA HIS A 573 38.01 15.53 -12.68
C HIS A 573 38.42 14.05 -12.67
N VAL A 574 37.58 13.20 -12.08
CA VAL A 574 37.69 11.74 -12.22
C VAL A 574 37.06 11.39 -13.56
N GLY A 575 37.74 10.63 -14.41
CA GLY A 575 37.22 10.29 -15.75
C GLY A 575 35.95 9.43 -15.66
N ASP A 576 34.84 9.93 -16.20
CA ASP A 576 33.56 9.19 -16.28
C ASP A 576 33.60 8.18 -17.46
N ASP A 577 33.92 6.92 -17.18
CA ASP A 577 33.72 5.78 -18.10
C ASP A 577 32.32 5.16 -17.94
N ASN A 578 31.26 5.97 -18.09
CA ASN A 578 29.89 5.49 -18.25
C ASN A 578 29.29 6.06 -19.55
N SER A 579 29.69 5.48 -20.69
CA SER A 579 28.96 5.59 -21.94
C SER A 579 27.94 4.44 -22.03
N ASP A 580 26.83 4.55 -21.30
CA ASP A 580 25.60 3.84 -21.68
C ASP A 580 24.74 4.84 -22.46
N GLY A 581 24.56 4.55 -23.74
CA GLY A 581 23.80 5.38 -24.66
C GLY A 581 22.32 5.36 -24.32
N ASP A 582 21.73 6.55 -24.23
CA ASP A 582 20.34 6.80 -24.58
C ASP A 582 20.25 8.23 -25.13
N SER A 583 20.53 8.34 -26.42
CA SER A 583 20.19 9.51 -27.21
C SER A 583 18.92 9.20 -27.99
N ASP A 584 17.76 9.38 -27.37
CA ASP A 584 16.48 9.40 -28.08
C ASP A 584 15.52 10.38 -27.41
N ILE A 585 15.64 11.67 -27.76
CA ILE A 585 14.47 12.54 -27.90
C ILE A 585 14.59 13.23 -29.26
N ALA A 586 13.87 12.67 -30.22
CA ALA A 586 13.63 13.24 -31.53
C ALA A 586 12.91 14.59 -31.39
N GLY A 587 13.56 15.65 -31.86
CA GLY A 587 12.90 16.91 -32.20
C GLY A 587 12.29 16.79 -33.59
N GLU A 588 10.97 16.70 -33.69
CA GLU A 588 10.25 16.92 -34.93
C GLU A 588 10.35 18.40 -35.32
N GLY A 589 10.95 18.66 -36.49
CA GLY A 589 10.86 19.95 -37.16
C GLY A 589 9.57 20.07 -37.97
N ASN A 590 9.00 21.27 -38.06
CA ASN A 590 9.11 22.17 -39.20
C ASN A 590 7.92 23.14 -39.25
N GLY A 591 8.21 24.43 -39.48
CA GLY A 591 7.20 25.47 -39.71
C GLY A 591 7.86 26.76 -40.15
N ALA A 592 8.21 26.82 -41.44
CA ALA A 592 8.83 27.95 -42.12
C ALA A 592 8.03 29.25 -42.03
N VAL A 593 8.71 30.40 -41.93
CA VAL A 593 8.34 31.63 -42.67
C VAL A 593 9.60 32.44 -43.02
N ASP A 594 9.70 32.77 -44.29
CA ASP A 594 10.64 33.69 -44.94
C ASP A 594 10.73 35.09 -44.31
N GLY A 595 11.90 35.71 -44.42
CA GLY A 595 12.06 37.14 -44.20
C GLY A 595 13.49 37.63 -44.36
N HIS A 596 13.86 38.00 -45.59
CA HIS A 596 15.04 38.82 -45.91
C HIS A 596 15.23 39.99 -44.93
N LEU A 597 16.48 40.31 -44.56
CA LEU A 597 17.12 41.61 -44.84
C LEU A 597 18.59 41.66 -44.36
N GLN A 598 19.43 42.02 -45.33
CA GLN A 598 20.78 42.63 -45.37
C GLN A 598 21.45 43.22 -44.10
N GLY A 599 22.78 43.10 -44.10
CA GLY A 599 23.78 44.00 -43.48
C GLY A 599 24.17 43.58 -42.06
N ASP A 600 25.42 43.62 -41.61
CA ASP A 600 26.61 44.31 -42.07
C ASP A 600 27.84 43.66 -41.40
N SER A 601 29.00 43.87 -42.00
CA SER A 601 30.33 43.38 -41.63
C SER A 601 30.93 44.00 -40.36
N GLY A 602 31.83 43.25 -39.71
CA GLY A 602 32.83 43.71 -38.71
C GLY A 602 33.23 42.55 -37.78
N GLU A 603 34.28 41.78 -38.03
CA GLU A 603 35.72 42.05 -37.76
C GLU A 603 36.03 42.55 -36.34
N GLU A 604 36.67 41.68 -35.53
CA GLU A 604 37.92 41.86 -34.72
C GLU A 604 37.90 40.87 -33.53
N GLU A 605 38.70 39.80 -33.53
CA GLU A 605 40.11 39.75 -33.04
C GLU A 605 40.32 40.27 -31.61
N ARG A 606 40.32 39.38 -30.61
CA ARG A 606 41.52 38.86 -29.92
C ARG A 606 41.19 38.01 -28.69
#